data_AF-A0A3D2HVU3-F1
#
_entry.id   AF-A0A3D2HVU3-F1
#
_cell.length_a   1.000
_cell.length_b   1.000
_cell.length_c   1.000
_cell.angle_alpha   90.00
_cell.angle_beta   90.00
_cell.angle_gamma   90.00
#
_symmetry.space_group_name_H-M   'P 1'
#
loop_
_entity.id
_entity.type
_entity.pdbx_description
1 polymer ?
#
loop_
_entity_poly.entity_id
_entity_poly.type
_entity_poly.pdbx_seq_one_letter_code
_entity_poly.pdbx_strand_id
1 'polypeptide(L)'
;MKKWMIRVLSVLLIAAFLPVSVLADEYDLSEGSVTVSTSKRADGSTKQDVSHKGTTKEDSNPTISSNGKQTDNTITIKADAGTTANVTVKDTNISTGDAAIKTEGKGDVNLNVEGTNTVSSGNQHAGVEKTNDGSLTIGSESGSGELTANGGYLGAGIGGGYEGDASHITITGGEITANGGGCGAGIGGGILGNGSNITISGGKATATGGICSAGIGGGARGSSSDITISGDSRVEAVGGAGDSLDGYGAAIGGGGNDTINGSEVEPDTSGLYTTGKVELAENGCTDIDVTETITGTVKPPKTDEPENPTEPEKPASSEE
;
A
#
# COMPACT_ATOMS: atom_id res chain seq x y z
N MET A 1 -6.23 -43.22 -12.39
CA MET A 1 -7.09 -42.15 -12.93
C MET A 1 -6.79 -40.88 -12.15
N LYS A 2 -6.37 -39.80 -12.86
CA LYS A 2 -6.63 -38.36 -12.59
C LYS A 2 -6.19 -37.81 -11.21
N LYS A 3 -5.42 -36.72 -11.08
CA LYS A 3 -5.23 -35.54 -11.93
C LYS A 3 -3.81 -34.98 -11.75
N TRP A 4 -3.18 -34.65 -12.87
CA TRP A 4 -2.09 -33.69 -12.96
C TRP A 4 -2.67 -32.31 -12.63
N MET A 5 -2.23 -31.68 -11.54
CA MET A 5 -2.44 -30.26 -11.32
C MET A 5 -1.20 -29.53 -11.81
N ILE A 6 -1.29 -29.07 -13.06
CA ILE A 6 -0.47 -27.99 -13.57
C ILE A 6 -0.85 -26.77 -12.74
N ARG A 7 -0.02 -26.41 -11.76
CA ARG A 7 -0.13 -25.10 -11.11
C ARG A 7 0.38 -24.08 -12.11
N VAL A 8 -0.53 -23.19 -12.50
CA VAL A 8 -0.28 -22.09 -13.43
C VAL A 8 0.89 -21.28 -12.90
N LEU A 9 1.83 -21.00 -13.79
CA LEU A 9 2.94 -20.08 -13.61
C LEU A 9 2.40 -18.77 -13.03
N SER A 10 2.66 -18.48 -11.75
CA SER A 10 2.56 -17.13 -11.22
C SER A 10 3.68 -16.33 -11.88
N VAL A 11 3.38 -15.77 -13.05
CA VAL A 11 4.20 -14.71 -13.64
C VAL A 11 4.04 -13.53 -12.70
N LEU A 12 4.97 -13.39 -11.76
CA LEU A 12 5.19 -12.15 -11.05
C LEU A 12 5.59 -11.14 -12.12
N LEU A 13 4.58 -10.44 -12.67
CA LEU A 13 4.81 -9.28 -13.50
C LEU A 13 5.30 -8.21 -12.53
N ILE A 14 6.60 -8.23 -12.24
CA ILE A 14 7.30 -7.04 -11.79
C ILE A 14 7.12 -6.08 -12.97
N ALA A 15 6.06 -5.27 -12.91
CA ALA A 15 5.98 -4.09 -13.74
C ALA A 15 7.22 -3.30 -13.38
N ALA A 16 8.24 -3.41 -14.23
CA ALA A 16 9.47 -2.67 -14.06
C ALA A 16 9.06 -1.20 -14.01
N PHE A 17 9.15 -0.61 -12.82
CA PHE A 17 9.28 0.83 -12.62
C PHE A 17 10.54 1.24 -13.39
N LEU A 18 10.41 1.40 -14.70
CA LEU A 18 11.39 2.14 -15.48
C LEU A 18 10.91 3.58 -15.43
N PRO A 19 11.57 4.47 -14.63
CA PRO A 19 11.27 5.87 -14.69
C PRO A 19 11.63 6.35 -16.09
N VAL A 20 10.64 6.48 -16.95
CA VAL A 20 10.80 7.26 -18.17
C VAL A 20 11.05 8.67 -17.65
N SER A 21 12.30 9.12 -17.73
CA SER A 21 12.78 10.38 -17.15
C SER A 21 12.21 11.58 -17.94
N VAL A 22 10.89 11.74 -17.89
CA VAL A 22 10.22 13.02 -18.09
C VAL A 22 10.52 13.82 -16.82
N LEU A 23 10.89 15.09 -16.97
CA LEU A 23 11.10 15.99 -15.83
C LEU A 23 9.79 16.05 -15.04
N ALA A 24 9.78 15.43 -13.85
CA ALA A 24 8.69 15.54 -12.90
C ALA A 24 8.59 16.99 -12.43
N ASP A 25 7.41 17.60 -12.57
CA ASP A 25 7.17 18.88 -11.92
C ASP A 25 6.84 18.68 -10.44
N GLU A 26 7.17 19.68 -9.62
CA GLU A 26 6.87 19.69 -8.20
C GLU A 26 5.63 20.54 -7.90
N TYR A 27 4.74 20.03 -7.06
CA TYR A 27 3.47 20.64 -6.70
C TYR A 27 3.37 20.79 -5.18
N ASP A 28 3.29 22.03 -4.71
CA ASP A 28 3.27 22.36 -3.27
C ASP A 28 1.84 22.46 -2.74
N LEU A 29 1.45 21.50 -1.90
CA LEU A 29 0.14 21.45 -1.24
C LEU A 29 -0.14 22.65 -0.33
N SER A 30 0.87 23.43 0.08
CA SER A 30 0.65 24.70 0.78
C SER A 30 -0.06 25.75 -0.07
N GLU A 31 -0.04 25.58 -1.40
CA GLU A 31 -0.66 26.48 -2.35
C GLU A 31 -2.04 26.01 -2.84
N GLY A 32 -2.48 24.83 -2.41
CA GLY A 32 -3.80 24.29 -2.70
C GLY A 32 -3.79 22.78 -2.95
N SER A 33 -4.98 22.19 -3.00
CA SER A 33 -5.15 20.77 -3.33
C SER A 33 -4.65 20.45 -4.75
N VAL A 34 -4.25 19.20 -4.96
CA VAL A 34 -3.76 18.70 -6.25
C VAL A 34 -4.71 17.63 -6.78
N THR A 35 -5.07 17.72 -8.06
CA THR A 35 -5.80 16.66 -8.76
C THR A 35 -4.97 16.15 -9.92
N VAL A 36 -4.67 14.84 -9.92
CA VAL A 36 -4.07 14.13 -11.04
C VAL A 36 -5.19 13.42 -11.79
N SER A 37 -5.21 13.49 -13.11
CA SER A 37 -6.22 12.81 -13.94
C SER A 37 -5.58 12.21 -15.17
N THR A 38 -5.99 10.99 -15.52
CA THR A 38 -5.50 10.33 -16.74
C THR A 38 -6.61 10.14 -17.75
N SER A 39 -6.24 10.11 -19.02
CA SER A 39 -7.13 9.80 -20.15
C SER A 39 -6.34 9.10 -21.26
N LYS A 40 -7.04 8.47 -22.19
CA LYS A 40 -6.39 7.87 -23.38
C LYS A 40 -6.19 8.90 -24.47
N ARG A 41 -4.99 8.90 -25.07
CA ARG A 41 -4.72 9.60 -26.32
C ARG A 41 -5.28 8.84 -27.51
N ALA A 42 -5.30 9.50 -28.67
CA ALA A 42 -5.71 8.90 -29.94
C ALA A 42 -4.83 7.69 -30.35
N ASP A 43 -3.55 7.68 -29.95
CA ASP A 43 -2.62 6.56 -30.18
C ASP A 43 -2.74 5.43 -29.15
N GLY A 44 -3.65 5.56 -28.18
CA GLY A 44 -3.88 4.59 -27.12
C GLY A 44 -2.96 4.75 -25.90
N SER A 45 -1.97 5.64 -25.94
CA SER A 45 -1.12 5.93 -24.79
C SER A 45 -1.86 6.71 -23.70
N THR A 46 -1.37 6.63 -22.46
CA THR A 46 -1.91 7.41 -21.35
C THR A 46 -1.44 8.86 -21.46
N LYS A 47 -2.39 9.80 -21.36
CA LYS A 47 -2.13 11.20 -21.02
C LYS A 47 -2.43 11.38 -19.54
N GLN A 48 -1.55 12.08 -18.82
CA GLN A 48 -1.76 12.45 -17.43
C GLN A 48 -1.67 13.97 -17.30
N ASP A 49 -2.71 14.57 -16.75
CA ASP A 49 -2.80 16.00 -16.46
C ASP A 49 -2.84 16.21 -14.94
N VAL A 50 -2.20 17.29 -14.49
CA VAL A 50 -2.18 17.69 -13.10
C VAL A 50 -2.77 19.08 -12.98
N SER A 51 -3.83 19.18 -12.19
CA SER A 51 -4.52 20.42 -11.86
C SER A 51 -4.10 20.91 -10.48
N HIS A 52 -3.58 22.13 -10.41
CA HIS A 52 -3.14 22.77 -9.18
C HIS A 52 -3.17 24.30 -9.35
N LYS A 53 -3.61 25.03 -8.30
CA LYS A 53 -3.74 26.50 -8.29
C LYS A 53 -4.54 27.08 -9.46
N GLY A 54 -5.59 26.37 -9.89
CA GLY A 54 -6.44 26.78 -11.02
C GLY A 54 -5.79 26.64 -12.40
N THR A 55 -4.64 25.98 -12.50
CA THR A 55 -3.99 25.64 -13.77
C THR A 55 -3.95 24.14 -13.96
N THR A 56 -3.95 23.69 -15.21
CA THR A 56 -3.81 22.28 -15.57
C THR A 56 -2.75 22.14 -16.64
N LYS A 57 -1.79 21.23 -16.42
CA LYS A 57 -0.75 20.90 -17.40
C LYS A 57 -0.50 19.40 -17.44
N GLU A 58 0.01 18.93 -18.56
CA GLU A 58 0.40 17.53 -18.72
C GLU A 58 1.67 17.25 -17.93
N ASP A 59 1.64 16.25 -17.05
CA ASP A 59 2.80 15.74 -16.31
C ASP A 59 2.58 14.25 -16.03
N SER A 60 3.47 13.41 -16.55
CA SER A 60 3.40 11.96 -16.43
C SER A 60 3.92 11.40 -15.11
N ASN A 61 4.63 12.18 -14.31
CA ASN A 61 5.19 11.72 -13.03
C ASN A 61 5.34 12.87 -12.01
N PRO A 62 4.24 13.54 -11.60
CA PRO A 62 4.30 14.66 -10.67
C PRO A 62 4.84 14.23 -9.31
N THR A 63 5.64 15.10 -8.70
CA THR A 63 6.00 15.04 -7.29
C THR A 63 5.13 16.01 -6.50
N ILE A 64 4.35 15.52 -5.56
CA ILE A 64 3.47 16.32 -4.72
C ILE A 64 4.04 16.35 -3.30
N SER A 65 4.17 17.54 -2.73
CA SER A 65 4.82 17.76 -1.44
C SER A 65 4.07 18.81 -0.63
N SER A 66 4.14 18.73 0.70
CA SER A 66 3.79 19.86 1.58
C SER A 66 5.02 20.43 2.29
N ASN A 67 6.22 20.04 1.85
CA ASN A 67 7.51 20.41 2.41
C ASN A 67 7.59 20.12 3.93
N GLY A 68 6.99 19.01 4.35
CA GLY A 68 6.85 18.55 5.73
C GLY A 68 5.84 19.34 6.58
N LYS A 69 5.20 20.38 6.04
CA LYS A 69 4.26 21.23 6.78
C LYS A 69 2.86 20.64 6.71
N GLN A 70 2.15 20.67 7.84
CA GLN A 70 0.75 20.23 7.88
C GLN A 70 -0.13 21.15 7.03
N THR A 71 -1.02 20.56 6.24
CA THR A 71 -2.06 21.23 5.46
C THR A 71 -3.37 20.45 5.49
N ASP A 72 -4.49 21.11 5.22
CA ASP A 72 -5.82 20.50 5.02
C ASP A 72 -6.14 20.25 3.53
N ASN A 73 -5.27 20.69 2.63
CA ASN A 73 -5.35 20.41 1.20
C ASN A 73 -5.13 18.93 0.91
N THR A 74 -5.79 18.42 -0.13
CA THR A 74 -5.85 16.99 -0.44
C THR A 74 -5.24 16.65 -1.79
N ILE A 75 -5.03 15.36 -2.01
CA ILE A 75 -4.62 14.79 -3.29
C ILE A 75 -5.74 13.91 -3.82
N THR A 76 -6.24 14.20 -5.02
CA THR A 76 -7.19 13.33 -5.73
C THR A 76 -6.56 12.77 -7.00
N ILE A 77 -6.61 11.45 -7.19
CA ILE A 77 -6.01 10.76 -8.34
C ILE A 77 -7.13 10.05 -9.12
N LYS A 78 -7.42 10.53 -10.33
CA LYS A 78 -8.50 10.01 -11.18
C LYS A 78 -7.92 9.20 -12.34
N ALA A 79 -8.09 7.89 -12.30
CA ALA A 79 -7.58 7.00 -13.34
C ALA A 79 -8.72 6.53 -14.27
N ASP A 80 -8.66 6.90 -15.54
CA ASP A 80 -9.64 6.45 -16.54
C ASP A 80 -9.48 4.96 -16.91
N ALA A 81 -10.51 4.37 -17.52
CA ALA A 81 -10.48 2.96 -17.88
C ALA A 81 -9.29 2.62 -18.82
N GLY A 82 -8.44 1.69 -18.37
CA GLY A 82 -7.27 1.23 -19.13
C GLY A 82 -6.15 2.26 -19.24
N THR A 83 -6.07 3.20 -18.31
CA THR A 83 -4.89 4.04 -18.05
C THR A 83 -4.32 3.73 -16.66
N THR A 84 -3.11 4.21 -16.41
CA THR A 84 -2.44 4.12 -15.11
C THR A 84 -1.97 5.51 -14.72
N ALA A 85 -2.37 5.98 -13.55
CA ALA A 85 -1.86 7.23 -12.97
C ALA A 85 -0.59 6.94 -12.16
N ASN A 86 0.47 7.72 -12.37
CA ASN A 86 1.71 7.62 -11.61
C ASN A 86 1.90 8.92 -10.83
N VAL A 87 2.03 8.83 -9.51
CA VAL A 87 2.15 9.97 -8.61
C VAL A 87 3.22 9.68 -7.57
N THR A 88 4.15 10.62 -7.38
CA THR A 88 5.07 10.59 -6.23
C THR A 88 4.56 11.54 -5.16
N VAL A 89 4.44 11.08 -3.92
CA VAL A 89 4.31 11.95 -2.73
C VAL A 89 5.64 12.01 -2.01
N LYS A 90 6.05 13.22 -1.65
CA LYS A 90 7.31 13.47 -0.96
C LYS A 90 7.13 14.45 0.18
N ASP A 91 7.62 14.10 1.38
CA ASP A 91 7.57 14.98 2.55
C ASP A 91 6.16 15.60 2.76
N THR A 92 5.12 14.80 2.57
CA THR A 92 3.72 15.24 2.57
C THR A 92 3.08 15.04 3.94
N ASN A 93 2.47 16.08 4.50
CA ASN A 93 1.78 16.05 5.79
C ASN A 93 0.37 16.64 5.64
N ILE A 94 -0.64 15.79 5.49
CA ILE A 94 -2.03 16.17 5.30
C ILE A 94 -2.85 15.78 6.54
N SER A 95 -3.65 16.72 7.05
CA SER A 95 -4.63 16.50 8.09
C SER A 95 -5.90 17.28 7.74
N THR A 96 -6.95 16.56 7.36
CA THR A 96 -8.15 17.15 6.76
C THR A 96 -9.43 16.48 7.27
N GLY A 97 -10.57 17.14 7.04
CA GLY A 97 -11.90 16.57 7.28
C GLY A 97 -12.40 15.66 6.14
N ASP A 98 -11.72 15.67 5.00
CA ASP A 98 -12.02 14.85 3.82
C ASP A 98 -11.06 13.64 3.73
N ALA A 99 -11.02 12.95 2.60
CA ALA A 99 -9.96 11.99 2.29
C ALA A 99 -8.66 12.72 1.94
N ALA A 100 -7.59 12.46 2.69
CA ALA A 100 -6.29 13.09 2.48
C ALA A 100 -5.67 12.74 1.12
N ILE A 101 -5.67 11.46 0.77
CA ILE A 101 -5.41 10.96 -0.58
C ILE A 101 -6.59 10.11 -1.02
N LYS A 102 -7.13 10.38 -2.21
CA LYS A 102 -8.26 9.62 -2.77
C LYS A 102 -7.98 9.16 -4.20
N THR A 103 -8.23 7.89 -4.49
CA THR A 103 -8.23 7.35 -5.86
C THR A 103 -9.63 7.18 -6.39
N GLU A 104 -9.88 7.54 -7.66
CA GLU A 104 -11.17 7.43 -8.33
C GLU A 104 -11.01 6.87 -9.75
N GLY A 105 -12.11 6.40 -10.33
CA GLY A 105 -12.16 5.95 -11.73
C GLY A 105 -11.97 4.44 -11.89
N LYS A 106 -11.60 4.00 -13.09
CA LYS A 106 -11.51 2.58 -13.49
C LYS A 106 -10.09 2.10 -13.78
N GLY A 107 -9.15 3.02 -13.87
CA GLY A 107 -7.75 2.73 -14.14
C GLY A 107 -6.97 2.42 -12.88
N ASP A 108 -5.71 2.09 -13.10
CA ASP A 108 -4.76 1.76 -12.05
C ASP A 108 -4.08 3.02 -11.48
N VAL A 109 -3.65 2.95 -10.23
CA VAL A 109 -2.89 4.02 -9.57
C VAL A 109 -1.61 3.44 -8.99
N ASN A 110 -0.48 4.05 -9.36
CA ASN A 110 0.83 3.84 -8.75
C ASN A 110 1.15 5.07 -7.89
N LEU A 111 1.21 4.87 -6.58
CA LEU A 111 1.61 5.85 -5.58
C LEU A 111 3.01 5.53 -5.10
N ASN A 112 3.99 6.29 -5.58
CA ASN A 112 5.36 6.23 -5.09
C ASN A 112 5.50 7.11 -3.84
N VAL A 113 6.04 6.57 -2.75
CA VAL A 113 6.26 7.30 -1.50
C VAL A 113 7.75 7.56 -1.32
N GLU A 114 8.10 8.83 -1.07
CA GLU A 114 9.47 9.28 -0.86
C GLU A 114 9.56 10.23 0.34
N GLY A 115 10.70 10.28 1.02
CA GLY A 115 10.83 11.03 2.27
C GLY A 115 9.83 10.55 3.34
N THR A 116 9.38 11.44 4.21
CA THR A 116 8.45 11.10 5.31
C THR A 116 7.07 11.67 5.06
N ASN A 117 6.07 10.80 4.90
CA ASN A 117 4.69 11.20 4.59
C ASN A 117 3.71 10.79 5.70
N THR A 118 2.81 11.70 6.07
CA THR A 118 1.71 11.45 7.01
C THR A 118 0.40 11.96 6.40
N VAL A 119 -0.60 11.09 6.29
CA VAL A 119 -1.91 11.43 5.74
C VAL A 119 -3.01 11.02 6.72
N SER A 120 -3.78 11.99 7.19
CA SER A 120 -4.84 11.80 8.18
C SER A 120 -6.16 12.34 7.65
N SER A 121 -7.14 11.46 7.52
CA SER A 121 -8.43 11.77 6.91
C SER A 121 -9.53 11.97 7.95
N GLY A 122 -10.64 12.57 7.53
CA GLY A 122 -11.79 12.81 8.38
C GLY A 122 -12.68 11.58 8.61
N ASN A 123 -13.69 11.76 9.46
CA ASN A 123 -14.48 10.70 10.13
C ASN A 123 -14.88 9.48 9.28
N GLN A 124 -15.23 9.65 7.99
CA GLN A 124 -15.75 8.57 7.14
C GLN A 124 -14.74 8.08 6.09
N HIS A 125 -13.50 8.56 6.16
CA HIS A 125 -12.54 8.42 5.09
C HIS A 125 -11.34 7.60 5.52
N ALA A 126 -10.81 6.80 4.59
CA ALA A 126 -9.52 6.16 4.84
C ALA A 126 -8.38 7.16 4.74
N GLY A 127 -7.24 6.90 5.38
CA GLY A 127 -6.04 7.75 5.27
C GLY A 127 -5.59 7.89 3.81
N VAL A 128 -5.49 6.74 3.13
CA VAL A 128 -5.47 6.64 1.67
C VAL A 128 -6.74 5.93 1.22
N GLU A 129 -7.70 6.69 0.70
CA GLU A 129 -9.01 6.18 0.29
C GLU A 129 -9.01 5.66 -1.13
N LYS A 130 -9.13 4.34 -1.25
CA LYS A 130 -9.23 3.64 -2.52
C LYS A 130 -10.69 3.52 -2.94
N THR A 131 -11.11 4.31 -3.93
CA THR A 131 -12.46 4.21 -4.54
C THR A 131 -12.44 3.88 -6.03
N ASN A 132 -11.27 3.67 -6.64
CA ASN A 132 -11.16 3.25 -8.03
C ASN A 132 -11.42 1.75 -8.21
N ASP A 133 -12.04 1.37 -9.33
CA ASP A 133 -12.28 -0.04 -9.72
C ASP A 133 -10.96 -0.76 -10.04
N GLY A 134 -9.94 -0.03 -10.52
CA GLY A 134 -8.61 -0.56 -10.82
C GLY A 134 -7.77 -0.84 -9.56
N SER A 135 -6.49 -1.13 -9.76
CA SER A 135 -5.56 -1.40 -8.67
C SER A 135 -5.02 -0.12 -8.01
N LEU A 136 -4.61 -0.24 -6.76
CA LEU A 136 -3.75 0.73 -6.08
C LEU A 136 -2.44 0.02 -5.73
N THR A 137 -1.33 0.47 -6.30
CA THR A 137 0.01 0.01 -5.98
C THR A 137 0.74 1.11 -5.22
N ILE A 138 1.21 0.79 -4.02
CA ILE A 138 2.06 1.66 -3.20
C ILE A 138 3.47 1.09 -3.22
N GLY A 139 4.46 1.93 -3.49
CA GLY A 139 5.86 1.53 -3.52
C GLY A 139 6.78 2.68 -3.14
N SER A 140 8.08 2.42 -3.08
CA SER A 140 9.11 3.44 -2.90
C SER A 140 10.25 3.12 -3.85
N GLU A 141 10.56 4.03 -4.77
CA GLU A 141 11.67 3.90 -5.71
C GLU A 141 13.02 3.93 -4.99
N SER A 142 13.14 4.74 -3.93
CA SER A 142 14.33 4.71 -3.06
C SER A 142 14.40 3.48 -2.16
N GLY A 143 13.27 2.79 -1.97
CA GLY A 143 13.09 1.70 -1.02
C GLY A 143 12.95 2.15 0.44
N SER A 144 13.16 3.43 0.74
CA SER A 144 13.17 3.99 2.10
C SER A 144 12.10 5.05 2.36
N GLY A 145 11.22 5.33 1.39
CA GLY A 145 10.10 6.25 1.61
C GLY A 145 9.14 5.72 2.66
N GLU A 146 8.67 6.63 3.51
CA GLU A 146 7.78 6.32 4.64
C GLU A 146 6.38 6.88 4.37
N LEU A 147 5.35 6.10 4.70
CA LEU A 147 3.97 6.54 4.67
C LEU A 147 3.25 6.11 5.96
N THR A 148 2.80 7.08 6.74
CA THR A 148 1.84 6.88 7.83
C THR A 148 0.45 7.30 7.37
N ALA A 149 -0.45 6.33 7.15
CA ALA A 149 -1.82 6.57 6.72
C ALA A 149 -2.80 6.29 7.87
N ASN A 150 -3.53 7.33 8.28
CA ASN A 150 -4.47 7.28 9.40
C ASN A 150 -5.91 7.47 8.90
N GLY A 151 -6.73 6.43 9.06
CA GLY A 151 -8.16 6.51 8.82
C GLY A 151 -8.85 7.44 9.81
N GLY A 152 -9.90 8.13 9.35
CA GLY A 152 -10.86 8.71 10.27
C GLY A 152 -11.72 7.63 10.91
N TYR A 153 -12.53 7.99 11.90
CA TYR A 153 -13.24 7.05 12.80
C TYR A 153 -13.82 5.78 12.13
N LEU A 154 -14.36 5.87 10.93
CA LEU A 154 -15.02 4.75 10.23
C LEU A 154 -14.23 4.22 9.01
N GLY A 155 -13.11 4.84 8.67
CA GLY A 155 -12.29 4.49 7.50
C GLY A 155 -11.05 3.68 7.85
N ALA A 156 -10.53 2.97 6.85
CA ALA A 156 -9.28 2.22 6.97
C ALA A 156 -8.04 3.14 7.05
N GLY A 157 -6.87 2.60 7.41
CA GLY A 157 -5.62 3.31 7.17
C GLY A 157 -5.39 3.48 5.67
N ILE A 158 -5.40 2.37 4.94
CA ILE A 158 -5.32 2.30 3.48
C ILE A 158 -6.46 1.41 2.96
N GLY A 159 -7.34 1.96 2.12
CA GLY A 159 -8.43 1.22 1.51
C GLY A 159 -9.76 1.95 1.61
N GLY A 160 -10.79 1.32 2.18
CA GLY A 160 -12.17 1.79 2.13
C GLY A 160 -12.53 2.83 3.19
N GLY A 161 -13.42 3.77 2.82
CA GLY A 161 -14.12 4.65 3.76
C GLY A 161 -15.30 3.95 4.44
N TYR A 162 -16.24 4.72 5.00
CA TYR A 162 -17.47 4.21 5.63
C TYR A 162 -18.26 3.28 4.70
N GLU A 163 -18.54 2.04 5.13
CA GLU A 163 -19.18 0.98 4.34
C GLU A 163 -18.45 0.65 3.02
N GLY A 164 -17.22 1.15 2.86
CA GLY A 164 -16.42 0.98 1.67
C GLY A 164 -15.65 -0.33 1.70
N ASP A 165 -15.96 -1.21 0.75
CA ASP A 165 -15.10 -2.33 0.40
C ASP A 165 -13.79 -1.82 -0.20
N ALA A 166 -12.70 -2.56 0.04
CA ALA A 166 -11.43 -2.33 -0.64
C ALA A 166 -10.88 -3.61 -1.22
N SER A 167 -10.43 -3.52 -2.48
CA SER A 167 -9.77 -4.63 -3.15
C SER A 167 -8.65 -4.18 -4.06
N HIS A 168 -7.76 -5.12 -4.43
CA HIS A 168 -6.66 -4.88 -5.37
C HIS A 168 -5.68 -3.82 -4.86
N ILE A 169 -5.24 -3.97 -3.61
CA ILE A 169 -4.22 -3.13 -2.99
C ILE A 169 -2.91 -3.91 -3.02
N THR A 170 -1.86 -3.31 -3.55
CA THR A 170 -0.52 -3.90 -3.59
C THR A 170 0.49 -2.98 -2.91
N ILE A 171 1.26 -3.50 -1.96
CA ILE A 171 2.43 -2.83 -1.39
C ILE A 171 3.68 -3.54 -1.94
N THR A 172 4.57 -2.77 -2.54
CA THR A 172 5.78 -3.27 -3.23
C THR A 172 7.08 -2.79 -2.59
N GLY A 173 7.04 -1.75 -1.75
CA GLY A 173 8.23 -1.18 -1.12
C GLY A 173 7.90 -0.03 -0.17
N GLY A 174 8.93 0.51 0.48
CA GLY A 174 8.83 1.56 1.50
C GLY A 174 8.58 1.02 2.91
N GLU A 175 8.45 1.94 3.86
CA GLU A 175 7.98 1.68 5.22
C GLU A 175 6.57 2.26 5.40
N ILE A 176 5.58 1.38 5.38
CA ILE A 176 4.17 1.73 5.38
C ILE A 176 3.58 1.43 6.76
N THR A 177 3.04 2.44 7.43
CA THR A 177 2.25 2.31 8.65
C THR A 177 0.80 2.68 8.34
N ALA A 178 -0.10 1.71 8.39
CA ALA A 178 -1.51 1.90 8.10
C ALA A 178 -2.34 1.68 9.37
N ASN A 179 -2.89 2.77 9.90
CA ASN A 179 -3.71 2.76 11.10
C ASN A 179 -5.17 2.94 10.72
N GLY A 180 -5.97 1.90 10.96
CA GLY A 180 -7.42 2.01 10.91
C GLY A 180 -7.91 3.08 11.87
N GLY A 181 -9.05 3.68 11.54
CA GLY A 181 -9.74 4.59 12.44
C GLY A 181 -10.31 3.88 13.67
N GLY A 182 -11.41 4.41 14.20
CA GLY A 182 -12.15 3.79 15.29
C GLY A 182 -12.63 2.38 14.96
N CYS A 183 -13.11 2.13 13.75
CA CYS A 183 -13.72 0.85 13.32
C CYS A 183 -13.32 0.40 11.90
N GLY A 184 -12.21 0.93 11.36
CA GLY A 184 -11.68 0.54 10.05
C GLY A 184 -10.49 -0.41 10.16
N ALA A 185 -10.21 -1.16 9.10
CA ALA A 185 -9.01 -2.00 9.02
C ALA A 185 -7.73 -1.15 8.95
N GLY A 186 -6.58 -1.71 9.30
CA GLY A 186 -5.29 -1.09 8.97
C GLY A 186 -5.15 -0.95 7.45
N ILE A 187 -5.16 -2.09 6.75
CA ILE A 187 -5.21 -2.18 5.28
C ILE A 187 -6.45 -3.00 4.88
N GLY A 188 -7.37 -2.39 4.13
CA GLY A 188 -8.55 -3.06 3.61
C GLY A 188 -9.83 -2.24 3.79
N GLY A 189 -10.90 -2.84 4.28
CA GLY A 189 -12.23 -2.22 4.34
C GLY A 189 -12.37 -1.18 5.47
N GLY A 190 -13.26 -0.20 5.27
CA GLY A 190 -13.78 0.59 6.40
C GLY A 190 -14.81 -0.21 7.19
N ILE A 191 -15.50 0.43 8.15
CA ILE A 191 -16.56 -0.26 8.93
C ILE A 191 -17.59 -0.91 7.99
N LEU A 192 -17.99 -2.14 8.25
CA LEU A 192 -18.87 -2.98 7.39
C LEU A 192 -18.29 -3.33 6.00
N GLY A 193 -17.15 -2.74 5.63
CA GLY A 193 -16.47 -2.97 4.37
C GLY A 193 -15.55 -4.19 4.42
N ASN A 194 -15.54 -4.94 3.32
CA ASN A 194 -14.68 -6.09 3.13
C ASN A 194 -13.29 -5.66 2.63
N GLY A 195 -12.26 -6.41 3.01
CA GLY A 195 -10.91 -6.28 2.45
C GLY A 195 -10.52 -7.54 1.69
N SER A 196 -10.25 -7.43 0.38
CA SER A 196 -9.90 -8.59 -0.45
C SER A 196 -8.79 -8.30 -1.46
N ASN A 197 -8.13 -9.33 -2.01
CA ASN A 197 -7.07 -9.17 -3.01
C ASN A 197 -5.99 -8.16 -2.55
N ILE A 198 -5.46 -8.38 -1.35
CA ILE A 198 -4.41 -7.54 -0.76
C ILE A 198 -3.08 -8.27 -0.91
N THR A 199 -2.11 -7.61 -1.55
CA THR A 199 -0.78 -8.18 -1.79
C THR A 199 0.29 -7.32 -1.13
N ILE A 200 1.18 -7.94 -0.36
CA ILE A 200 2.40 -7.29 0.14
C ILE A 200 3.59 -8.09 -0.37
N SER A 201 4.43 -7.48 -1.20
CA SER A 201 5.49 -8.18 -1.95
C SER A 201 6.90 -7.64 -1.71
N GLY A 202 7.02 -6.53 -0.98
CA GLY A 202 8.29 -5.94 -0.57
C GLY A 202 8.09 -4.86 0.48
N GLY A 203 9.20 -4.31 0.99
CA GLY A 203 9.19 -3.27 2.02
C GLY A 203 8.77 -3.77 3.42
N LYS A 204 8.53 -2.81 4.31
CA LYS A 204 8.00 -3.03 5.65
C LYS A 204 6.58 -2.47 5.73
N ALA A 205 5.64 -3.26 6.22
CA ALA A 205 4.25 -2.84 6.42
C ALA A 205 3.80 -3.17 7.84
N THR A 206 3.39 -2.15 8.59
CA THR A 206 2.70 -2.30 9.88
C THR A 206 1.25 -1.89 9.67
N ALA A 207 0.31 -2.80 9.91
CA ALA A 207 -1.11 -2.60 9.70
C ALA A 207 -1.89 -2.86 10.98
N THR A 208 -2.46 -1.81 11.56
CA THR A 208 -3.17 -1.86 12.84
C THR A 208 -4.64 -1.58 12.64
N GLY A 209 -5.50 -2.54 12.99
CA GLY A 209 -6.94 -2.39 12.95
C GLY A 209 -7.46 -1.48 14.07
N GLY A 210 -8.53 -0.74 13.77
CA GLY A 210 -9.37 -0.10 14.77
C GLY A 210 -10.13 -1.11 15.62
N ILE A 211 -10.96 -0.63 16.54
CA ILE A 211 -11.84 -1.45 17.39
C ILE A 211 -12.61 -2.46 16.51
N CYS A 212 -12.59 -3.72 16.94
CA CYS A 212 -13.22 -4.87 16.27
C CYS A 212 -12.80 -5.08 14.81
N SER A 213 -11.71 -4.47 14.34
CA SER A 213 -11.32 -4.44 12.92
C SER A 213 -10.01 -5.17 12.68
N ALA A 214 -9.83 -5.72 11.49
CA ALA A 214 -8.62 -6.47 11.18
C ALA A 214 -7.40 -5.55 11.01
N GLY A 215 -6.20 -6.08 11.28
CA GLY A 215 -4.95 -5.42 10.86
C GLY A 215 -4.91 -5.32 9.33
N ILE A 216 -5.03 -6.48 8.67
CA ILE A 216 -5.17 -6.59 7.21
C ILE A 216 -6.44 -7.36 6.89
N GLY A 217 -7.37 -6.73 6.16
CA GLY A 217 -8.61 -7.36 5.71
C GLY A 217 -9.85 -6.50 5.97
N GLY A 218 -10.86 -7.06 6.63
CA GLY A 218 -12.15 -6.38 6.85
C GLY A 218 -12.10 -5.33 7.97
N GLY A 219 -12.86 -4.24 7.81
CA GLY A 219 -13.19 -3.39 8.97
C GLY A 219 -14.15 -4.11 9.92
N ALA A 220 -14.57 -3.46 11.01
CA ALA A 220 -15.51 -4.10 11.94
C ALA A 220 -16.76 -4.62 11.20
N ARG A 221 -17.14 -5.88 11.47
CA ARG A 221 -18.20 -6.63 10.78
C ARG A 221 -17.99 -6.87 9.28
N GLY A 222 -16.83 -6.55 8.73
CA GLY A 222 -16.41 -6.84 7.36
C GLY A 222 -15.68 -8.18 7.26
N SER A 223 -15.76 -8.81 6.09
CA SER A 223 -15.07 -10.08 5.80
C SER A 223 -13.75 -9.85 5.05
N SER A 224 -12.96 -10.92 4.89
CA SER A 224 -11.75 -10.89 4.07
C SER A 224 -11.51 -12.17 3.28
N SER A 225 -10.78 -12.04 2.17
CA SER A 225 -10.35 -13.13 1.30
C SER A 225 -9.11 -12.73 0.50
N ASP A 226 -8.35 -13.71 0.01
CA ASP A 226 -7.26 -13.52 -0.95
C ASP A 226 -6.20 -12.51 -0.50
N ILE A 227 -5.48 -12.86 0.57
CA ILE A 227 -4.33 -12.11 1.08
C ILE A 227 -3.05 -12.85 0.70
N THR A 228 -2.12 -12.16 0.04
CA THR A 228 -0.83 -12.72 -0.39
C THR A 228 0.31 -11.92 0.20
N ILE A 229 1.28 -12.60 0.83
CA ILE A 229 2.49 -11.97 1.37
C ILE A 229 3.70 -12.71 0.80
N SER A 230 4.58 -12.01 0.08
CA SER A 230 5.63 -12.63 -0.71
C SER A 230 6.91 -11.79 -0.77
N GLY A 231 7.93 -12.27 -1.49
CA GLY A 231 9.18 -11.54 -1.67
C GLY A 231 9.94 -11.37 -0.36
N ASP A 232 10.62 -10.25 -0.19
CA ASP A 232 11.37 -9.90 1.02
C ASP A 232 10.57 -9.07 2.04
N SER A 233 9.24 -9.04 1.87
CA SER A 233 8.34 -8.25 2.72
C SER A 233 8.47 -8.57 4.21
N ARG A 234 8.34 -7.52 5.03
CA ARG A 234 8.24 -7.59 6.49
C ARG A 234 6.90 -7.03 6.91
N VAL A 235 6.01 -7.88 7.40
CA VAL A 235 4.64 -7.49 7.75
C VAL A 235 4.41 -7.67 9.24
N GLU A 236 3.84 -6.67 9.87
CA GLU A 236 3.26 -6.74 11.21
C GLU A 236 1.78 -6.39 11.09
N ALA A 237 0.92 -7.35 11.39
CA ALA A 237 -0.52 -7.18 11.31
C ALA A 237 -1.11 -7.31 12.72
N VAL A 238 -1.81 -6.27 13.16
CA VAL A 238 -2.35 -6.17 14.52
C VAL A 238 -3.87 -6.03 14.46
N GLY A 239 -4.56 -7.06 14.93
CA GLY A 239 -6.02 -7.06 15.06
C GLY A 239 -6.47 -6.12 16.18
N GLY A 240 -7.58 -5.43 15.98
CA GLY A 240 -8.11 -4.50 16.98
C GLY A 240 -8.83 -5.19 18.13
N ALA A 241 -8.81 -4.55 19.30
CA ALA A 241 -9.53 -5.01 20.48
C ALA A 241 -11.05 -5.08 20.21
N GLY A 242 -11.71 -6.10 20.77
CA GLY A 242 -13.18 -6.15 20.79
C GLY A 242 -13.79 -5.08 21.68
N ASP A 243 -15.12 -4.91 21.60
CA ASP A 243 -15.89 -4.05 22.49
C ASP A 243 -17.01 -4.82 23.21
N SER A 244 -17.99 -4.12 23.78
CA SER A 244 -19.10 -4.76 24.51
C SER A 244 -20.15 -5.42 23.59
N LEU A 245 -20.08 -5.16 22.29
CA LEU A 245 -21.03 -5.62 21.28
C LEU A 245 -20.39 -6.61 20.30
N ASP A 246 -19.15 -6.35 19.89
CA ASP A 246 -18.44 -7.03 18.82
C ASP A 246 -17.12 -7.65 19.33
N GLY A 247 -16.74 -8.79 18.75
CA GLY A 247 -15.49 -9.48 19.11
C GLY A 247 -14.23 -8.78 18.60
N TYR A 248 -13.07 -9.36 18.90
CA TYR A 248 -11.78 -8.88 18.41
C TYR A 248 -11.71 -8.93 16.88
N GLY A 249 -10.97 -8.01 16.26
CA GLY A 249 -10.60 -8.13 14.85
C GLY A 249 -9.44 -9.09 14.67
N ALA A 250 -9.40 -9.79 13.53
CA ALA A 250 -8.28 -10.68 13.18
C ALA A 250 -6.98 -9.89 12.96
N ALA A 251 -5.82 -10.50 13.18
CA ALA A 251 -4.57 -9.92 12.69
C ALA A 251 -4.61 -9.81 11.16
N ILE A 252 -4.94 -10.92 10.49
CA ILE A 252 -5.12 -11.01 9.05
C ILE A 252 -6.45 -11.72 8.80
N GLY A 253 -7.48 -11.00 8.35
CA GLY A 253 -8.79 -11.61 8.12
C GLY A 253 -9.97 -10.68 8.29
N GLY A 254 -11.05 -11.19 8.89
CA GLY A 254 -12.29 -10.44 9.10
C GLY A 254 -12.26 -9.55 10.35
N GLY A 255 -13.15 -8.56 10.39
CA GLY A 255 -13.49 -7.85 11.63
C GLY A 255 -14.42 -8.67 12.52
N GLY A 256 -14.41 -8.38 13.83
CA GLY A 256 -15.34 -8.95 14.79
C GLY A 256 -16.78 -8.48 14.56
N ASN A 257 -17.74 -9.31 14.98
CA ASN A 257 -19.17 -9.08 14.78
C ASN A 257 -20.02 -9.81 15.83
N ASP A 258 -20.97 -9.11 16.47
CA ASP A 258 -22.00 -9.65 17.35
C ASP A 258 -21.43 -10.69 18.34
N THR A 259 -20.42 -10.27 19.12
CA THR A 259 -19.64 -11.08 20.09
C THR A 259 -18.78 -12.20 19.53
N ILE A 260 -18.69 -12.32 18.20
CA ILE A 260 -17.82 -13.28 17.50
C ILE A 260 -16.55 -12.54 17.08
N ASN A 261 -15.40 -13.14 17.36
CA ASN A 261 -14.11 -12.65 16.86
C ASN A 261 -14.06 -12.74 15.33
N GLY A 262 -13.31 -11.83 14.73
CA GLY A 262 -12.98 -11.85 13.32
C GLY A 262 -12.33 -13.16 12.92
N SER A 263 -12.73 -13.69 11.77
CA SER A 263 -12.14 -14.92 11.25
C SER A 263 -10.73 -14.66 10.74
N GLU A 264 -9.74 -15.30 11.35
CA GLU A 264 -8.37 -15.33 10.80
C GLU A 264 -8.36 -16.02 9.44
N VAL A 265 -7.60 -15.44 8.51
CA VAL A 265 -7.37 -15.94 7.16
C VAL A 265 -5.87 -16.25 7.05
N GLU A 266 -5.54 -17.51 6.76
CA GLU A 266 -4.16 -17.88 6.45
C GLU A 266 -3.74 -17.19 5.13
N PRO A 267 -2.74 -16.28 5.16
CA PRO A 267 -2.28 -15.63 3.94
C PRO A 267 -1.49 -16.61 3.06
N ASP A 268 -1.55 -16.44 1.73
CA ASP A 268 -0.62 -17.13 0.83
C ASP A 268 0.79 -16.56 1.01
N THR A 269 1.62 -17.32 1.70
CA THR A 269 3.04 -17.02 1.95
C THR A 269 3.98 -17.90 1.14
N SER A 270 3.46 -18.62 0.13
CA SER A 270 4.26 -19.55 -0.68
C SER A 270 5.37 -18.87 -1.49
N GLY A 271 5.25 -17.56 -1.72
CA GLY A 271 6.26 -16.72 -2.36
C GLY A 271 7.18 -15.96 -1.40
N LEU A 272 7.08 -16.17 -0.08
CA LEU A 272 7.85 -15.41 0.92
C LEU A 272 9.30 -15.90 0.99
N TYR A 273 10.24 -14.98 0.82
CA TYR A 273 11.68 -15.25 0.86
C TYR A 273 12.16 -15.51 2.28
N THR A 274 13.29 -16.21 2.44
CA THR A 274 13.92 -16.48 3.75
C THR A 274 14.31 -15.21 4.53
N THR A 275 14.34 -14.05 3.87
CA THR A 275 14.56 -12.73 4.48
C THR A 275 13.27 -12.04 4.91
N GLY A 276 12.12 -12.48 4.39
CA GLY A 276 10.79 -11.97 4.71
C GLY A 276 10.22 -12.59 5.97
N LYS A 277 9.27 -11.87 6.58
CA LYS A 277 8.68 -12.22 7.88
C LYS A 277 7.27 -11.64 7.99
N VAL A 278 6.34 -12.40 8.57
CA VAL A 278 5.00 -11.94 8.94
C VAL A 278 4.82 -12.17 10.44
N GLU A 279 4.43 -11.13 11.17
CA GLU A 279 4.07 -11.19 12.58
C GLU A 279 2.59 -10.86 12.70
N LEU A 280 1.85 -11.78 13.30
CA LEU A 280 0.43 -11.61 13.61
C LEU A 280 0.37 -11.32 15.10
N ALA A 281 -0.33 -10.26 15.47
CA ALA A 281 -0.51 -9.88 16.85
C ALA A 281 -1.98 -9.55 17.15
N GLU A 282 -2.38 -9.87 18.37
CA GLU A 282 -3.67 -9.45 18.91
C GLU A 282 -3.45 -8.27 19.84
N ASN A 283 -4.30 -7.25 19.73
CA ASN A 283 -4.33 -6.15 20.68
C ASN A 283 -5.08 -6.60 21.95
N GLY A 284 -4.38 -7.31 22.83
CA GLY A 284 -4.82 -7.48 24.21
C GLY A 284 -4.87 -6.10 24.86
N CYS A 285 -5.95 -5.75 25.57
CA CYS A 285 -6.26 -4.39 26.04
C CYS A 285 -5.14 -3.62 26.78
N THR A 286 -3.99 -4.23 27.07
CA THR A 286 -2.82 -3.61 27.71
C THR A 286 -1.49 -3.79 26.97
N ASP A 287 -1.32 -4.78 26.08
CA ASP A 287 -0.06 -5.08 25.38
C ASP A 287 -0.35 -5.70 23.99
N ILE A 288 0.51 -5.40 23.00
CA ILE A 288 0.52 -6.09 21.70
C ILE A 288 1.29 -7.39 21.88
N ASP A 289 0.57 -8.52 21.85
CA ASP A 289 1.17 -9.84 21.96
C ASP A 289 1.29 -10.46 20.55
N VAL A 290 2.52 -10.70 20.09
CA VAL A 290 2.75 -11.47 18.86
C VAL A 290 2.30 -12.91 19.11
N THR A 291 1.23 -13.31 18.43
CA THR A 291 0.60 -14.63 18.59
C THR A 291 1.18 -15.65 17.61
N GLU A 292 1.58 -15.20 16.42
CA GLU A 292 2.16 -16.05 15.39
C GLU A 292 3.27 -15.33 14.62
N THR A 293 4.29 -16.08 14.20
CA THR A 293 5.34 -15.60 13.30
C THR A 293 5.52 -16.58 12.16
N ILE A 294 5.35 -16.08 10.93
CA ILE A 294 5.61 -16.82 9.71
C ILE A 294 6.92 -16.32 9.12
N THR A 295 7.88 -17.22 8.91
CA THR A 295 9.15 -16.92 8.23
C THR A 295 9.13 -17.51 6.82
N GLY A 296 9.63 -16.76 5.84
CA GLY A 296 9.65 -17.27 4.47
C GLY A 296 10.61 -18.45 4.28
N THR A 297 10.33 -19.21 3.23
CA THR A 297 11.04 -20.47 2.93
C THR A 297 11.67 -20.46 1.54
N VAL A 298 11.35 -19.47 0.71
CA VAL A 298 11.85 -19.35 -0.65
C VAL A 298 13.24 -18.70 -0.63
N LYS A 299 14.22 -19.29 -1.30
CA LYS A 299 15.54 -18.66 -1.42
C LYS A 299 15.44 -17.44 -2.34
N PRO A 300 15.91 -16.25 -1.93
CA PRO A 300 15.90 -15.09 -2.82
C PRO A 300 16.75 -15.37 -4.06
N PRO A 301 16.42 -14.73 -5.21
CA PRO A 301 17.26 -14.79 -6.39
C PRO A 301 18.68 -14.35 -6.03
N LYS A 302 19.69 -14.99 -6.64
CA LYS A 302 21.08 -14.55 -6.47
C LYS A 302 21.17 -13.13 -7.05
N THR A 303 21.55 -12.17 -6.22
CA THR A 303 22.03 -10.88 -6.70
C THR A 303 23.31 -11.16 -7.47
N ASP A 304 23.31 -10.90 -8.77
CA ASP A 304 24.56 -10.86 -9.54
C ASP A 304 25.35 -9.65 -9.01
N GLU A 305 26.25 -9.88 -8.06
CA GLU A 305 27.29 -8.90 -7.75
C GLU A 305 28.03 -8.60 -9.06
N PRO A 306 28.31 -7.32 -9.39
CA PRO A 306 29.18 -7.04 -10.52
C PRO A 306 30.50 -7.75 -10.28
N GLU A 307 30.90 -8.63 -11.21
CA GLU A 307 32.21 -9.26 -11.18
C GLU A 307 33.25 -8.16 -10.97
N ASN A 308 33.91 -8.20 -9.81
CA ASN A 308 34.99 -7.29 -9.47
C ASN A 308 35.96 -7.29 -10.67
N PRO A 309 36.25 -6.13 -11.31
CA PRO A 309 37.15 -6.13 -12.45
C PRO A 309 38.47 -6.70 -12.00
N THR A 310 38.82 -7.87 -12.56
CA THR A 310 40.09 -8.56 -12.33
C THR A 310 41.22 -7.55 -12.39
N GLU A 311 42.00 -7.49 -11.31
CA GLU A 311 43.24 -6.74 -11.17
C GLU A 311 44.09 -6.90 -12.45
N PRO A 312 44.56 -5.82 -13.10
CA PRO A 312 45.36 -5.95 -14.31
C PRO A 312 46.64 -6.71 -14.00
N GLU A 313 46.89 -7.79 -14.74
CA GLU A 313 48.12 -8.57 -14.67
C GLU A 313 49.33 -7.64 -14.77
N LYS A 314 50.16 -7.68 -13.73
CA LYS A 314 51.45 -6.98 -13.66
C LYS A 314 52.32 -7.41 -14.85
N PRO A 315 52.81 -6.50 -15.70
CA PRO A 315 53.66 -6.88 -16.82
C PRO A 315 54.97 -7.48 -16.30
N ALA A 316 55.38 -8.60 -16.90
CA ALA A 316 56.64 -9.26 -16.65
C ALA A 316 57.80 -8.28 -16.90
N SER A 317 58.67 -8.11 -15.90
CA SER A 317 59.92 -7.38 -16.05
C SER A 317 60.85 -8.13 -17.01
N SER A 318 61.15 -7.51 -18.15
CA SER A 318 62.33 -7.85 -18.93
C SER A 318 63.53 -7.10 -18.34
N GLU A 319 64.48 -7.84 -17.76
CA GLU A 319 65.85 -7.35 -17.54
C GLU A 319 66.84 -8.38 -18.09
N GLU A 320 67.67 -7.86 -19.00
CA GLU A 320 68.99 -8.24 -19.54
C GLU A 320 69.47 -9.71 -19.54
#